data_AF-A0A5R2NCW7-F1
#
_entry.id   AF-A0A5R2NCW7-F1
#
_cell.length_a   1.000
_cell.length_b   1.000
_cell.length_c   1.000
_cell.angle_alpha   90.00
_cell.angle_beta   90.00
_cell.angle_gamma   90.00
#
_symmetry.space_group_name_H-M   'P 1'
#
loop_
_entity.id
_entity.type
_entity.pdbx_description
1 polymer ?
#
loop_
_entity_poly.entity_id
_entity_poly.type
_entity_poly.pdbx_seq_one_letter_code
_entity_poly.pdbx_strand_id
1 'polypeptide(L)' 'MDEAITDHIDYYNQRRIKLKLKGLAPVQYRTQPLNLPAQ' A
#
# COMPACT_ATOMS: atom_id res chain seq x y z
N MET A 1 -8.58 23.56 1.38
CA MET A 1 -8.22 22.74 2.56
C MET A 1 -8.26 21.25 2.23
N ASP A 2 -9.26 20.82 1.43
CA ASP A 2 -9.49 19.42 1.11
C ASP A 2 -8.43 18.77 0.19
N GLU A 3 -7.78 19.56 -0.67
CA GLU A 3 -6.71 19.06 -1.56
C GLU A 3 -5.52 18.51 -0.77
N ALA A 4 -5.04 19.25 0.24
CA ALA A 4 -3.93 18.81 1.08
C ALA A 4 -4.26 17.53 1.87
N ILE A 5 -5.50 17.38 2.32
CA ILE A 5 -5.98 16.17 3.00
C ILE A 5 -6.07 15.01 2.00
N THR A 6 -6.59 15.26 0.81
CA THR A 6 -6.70 14.26 -0.25
C THR A 6 -5.33 13.75 -0.68
N ASP A 7 -4.38 14.65 -0.90
CA ASP A 7 -3.00 14.31 -1.24
C ASP A 7 -2.31 13.53 -0.12
N HIS A 8 -2.57 13.91 1.14
CA HIS A 8 -2.07 13.16 2.29
C HIS A 8 -2.63 11.73 2.31
N ILE A 9 -3.94 11.57 2.15
CA ILE A 9 -4.59 10.25 2.12
C ILE A 9 -4.06 9.40 0.96
N ASP A 10 -3.96 9.98 -0.23
CA ASP A 10 -3.46 9.30 -1.41
C ASP A 10 -2.00 8.87 -1.23
N TYR A 11 -1.14 9.78 -0.76
CA TYR A 11 0.25 9.45 -0.50
C TYR A 11 0.38 8.27 0.46
N TYR A 12 -0.34 8.28 1.58
CA TYR A 12 -0.27 7.22 2.58
C TYR A 12 -0.89 5.90 2.15
N ASN A 13 -1.83 5.89 1.20
CA ASN A 13 -2.46 4.65 0.74
C ASN A 13 -1.81 4.06 -0.51
N GLN A 14 -1.37 4.90 -1.44
CA GLN A 14 -0.94 4.48 -2.78
C GLN A 14 0.55 4.65 -3.05
N ARG A 15 1.18 5.70 -2.52
CA ARG A 15 2.55 6.07 -2.93
C ARG A 15 3.63 5.77 -1.87
N ARG A 16 3.24 5.65 -0.60
CA ARG A 16 4.18 5.51 0.53
C ARG A 16 4.87 4.15 0.56
N ILE A 17 6.12 4.08 0.11
CA ILE A 17 6.96 2.88 0.18
C ILE A 17 7.55 2.73 1.60
N LYS A 18 7.51 1.51 2.15
CA LYS A 18 8.17 1.18 3.42
C LYS A 18 8.97 -0.11 3.28
N LEU A 19 10.22 -0.13 3.79
CA LEU A 19 11.10 -1.31 3.74
C LEU A 19 10.45 -2.58 4.29
N LYS A 20 9.63 -2.46 5.35
CA LYS A 20 8.89 -3.59 5.94
C LYS A 20 7.89 -4.25 4.98
N LEU A 21 7.41 -3.51 3.96
CA LEU A 21 6.48 -4.00 2.95
C LEU A 21 7.22 -4.55 1.72
N LYS A 22 8.53 -4.78 1.82
CA LYS A 22 9.36 -5.31 0.73
C LYS A 22 9.28 -4.47 -0.56
N GLY A 23 9.22 -3.15 -0.40
CA GLY A 23 9.12 -2.21 -1.53
C GLY A 23 7.70 -1.99 -2.06
N LEU A 24 6.69 -2.68 -1.53
CA LEU A 24 5.30 -2.50 -1.95
C LEU A 24 4.67 -1.23 -1.35
N ALA A 25 3.79 -0.62 -2.13
CA ALA A 25 2.86 0.37 -1.60
C ALA A 25 1.85 -0.28 -0.63
N PRO A 26 1.21 0.51 0.26
CA PRO A 26 0.34 -0.03 1.29
C PRO A 26 -0.87 -0.78 0.73
N VAL A 27 -1.48 -0.27 -0.33
CA VAL A 27 -2.58 -0.96 -1.03
C VAL A 27 -2.12 -2.28 -1.64
N GLN A 28 -0.97 -2.30 -2.33
CA GLN A 28 -0.43 -3.50 -2.97
C GLN A 28 -0.11 -4.60 -1.98
N TYR A 29 0.42 -4.24 -0.81
CA TYR A 29 0.69 -5.20 0.26
C TYR A 29 -0.60 -5.85 0.80
N ARG A 30 -1.69 -5.07 0.96
CA ARG A 30 -2.98 -5.59 1.45
C ARG A 30 -3.66 -6.51 0.44
N THR A 31 -3.48 -6.26 -0.85
CA THR A 31 -4.09 -7.03 -1.94
C THR A 31 -3.20 -8.17 -2.42
N GLN A 32 -2.10 -8.47 -1.73
CA GLN A 32 -1.20 -9.54 -2.13
C GLN A 32 -1.92 -10.90 -2.04
N PRO A 33 -1.88 -11.74 -3.09
CA PRO A 33 -2.47 -13.07 -3.02
C PRO A 33 -1.75 -13.91 -1.96
N LEU A 34 -2.53 -14.68 -1.19
CA LEU A 34 -1.97 -15.67 -0.28
C LEU A 34 -1.31 -16.76 -1.12
N ASN A 35 0.01 -16.92 -0.97
CA ASN A 35 0.73 -18.02 -1.60
C ASN A 35 0.48 -19.29 -0.78
N LEU A 36 -0.67 -19.90 -0.99
CA LEU A 36 -1.01 -21.20 -0.39
C LEU A 36 -0.31 -22.29 -1.20
N PRO A 37 0.39 -23.25 -0.55
CA PRO A 37 0.92 -24.41 -1.26
C PRO A 37 -0.23 -25.17 -1.91
N ALA A 38 -0.03 -25.63 -3.15
CA ALA A 38 -0.93 -26.59 -3.76
C ALA A 38 -0.98 -27.85 -2.88
N GLN A 39 -2.19 -28.30 -2.55
CA GLN A 39 -2.42 -29.55 -1.82
C GLN A 39 -1.98 -30.76 -2.64
#